data_AF-A0A3C1UMZ9-F1
#
_entry.id   AF-A0A3C1UMZ9-F1
#
_cell.length_a   1.000
_cell.length_b   1.000
_cell.length_c   1.000
_cell.angle_alpha   90.00
_cell.angle_beta   90.00
_cell.angle_gamma   90.00
#
_symmetry.space_group_name_H-M   'P 1'
#
loop_
_entity.id
_entity.type
_entity.pdbx_description
1 polymer ?
#
loop_
_entity_poly.entity_id
_entity_poly.type
_entity_poly.pdbx_seq_one_letter_code
_entity_poly.pdbx_strand_id
1 'polypeptide(L)'
;MRSGAAGSFVYSRADGFRAVGGFPEDCYAGEEIGFSRQLKRWARRSGLEFRILEKYPLLTSPRKIYLYSKWELIKTFLISFFCYPFVRGRRSAWFMWYDGRR
;
A
#
# COMPACT_ATOMS: atom_id res chain seq x y z
N MET A 1 -9.08 -15.09 7.08
CA MET A 1 -7.87 -14.36 7.56
C MET A 1 -7.62 -13.18 6.62
N ARG A 2 -7.86 -11.94 7.07
CA ARG A 2 -7.55 -10.74 6.26
C ARG A 2 -6.03 -10.62 6.08
N SER A 3 -5.57 -10.29 4.87
CA SER A 3 -4.23 -10.65 4.39
C SER A 3 -3.18 -9.52 4.42
N GLY A 4 -3.57 -8.25 4.44
CA GLY A 4 -2.62 -7.12 4.44
C GLY A 4 -3.17 -5.85 5.08
N ALA A 5 -2.27 -4.96 5.52
CA ALA A 5 -2.63 -3.62 5.96
C ALA A 5 -2.80 -2.72 4.73
N ALA A 6 -3.77 -1.81 4.76
CA ALA A 6 -4.09 -0.89 3.66
C ALA A 6 -3.10 0.30 3.55
N GLY A 7 -1.99 0.27 4.28
CA GLY A 7 -0.89 1.25 4.18
C GLY A 7 -1.12 2.60 4.86
N SER A 8 -2.37 2.98 5.16
CA SER A 8 -2.69 4.30 5.75
C SER A 8 -2.11 4.51 7.15
N PHE A 9 -2.24 3.51 8.03
CA PHE A 9 -1.64 3.50 9.36
C PHE A 9 -1.13 2.09 9.66
N VAL A 10 0.18 1.98 9.90
CA VAL A 10 0.82 0.71 10.26
C VAL A 10 1.76 0.94 11.44
N TYR A 11 1.54 0.17 12.50
CA TYR A 11 2.41 0.13 13.67
C TYR A 11 3.18 -1.18 13.66
N SER A 12 4.49 -1.11 13.92
CA SER A 12 5.35 -2.27 14.01
C SER A 12 6.43 -2.06 15.06
N ARG A 13 6.96 -3.15 15.62
CA ARG A 13 8.15 -3.05 16.45
C ARG A 13 9.34 -2.62 15.59
N ALA A 14 10.21 -1.79 16.17
CA ALA A 14 11.38 -1.26 15.47
C ALA A 14 12.35 -2.35 15.00
N ASP A 15 12.52 -3.42 15.78
CA ASP A 15 13.34 -4.57 15.41
C ASP A 15 12.74 -5.35 14.23
N GLY A 16 11.42 -5.55 14.24
CA GLY A 16 10.70 -6.18 13.13
C GLY A 16 10.80 -5.37 11.84
N PHE A 17 10.64 -4.05 11.92
CA PHE A 17 10.78 -3.16 10.77
C PHE A 17 12.19 -3.24 10.15
N ARG A 18 13.23 -3.19 10.99
CA ARG A 18 14.63 -3.31 10.54
C ARG A 18 14.94 -4.70 9.99
N ALA A 19 14.42 -5.75 10.63
CA ALA A 19 14.66 -7.14 10.22
C ALA A 19 14.06 -7.48 8.84
N VAL A 20 12.99 -6.79 8.43
CA VAL A 20 12.38 -6.97 7.10
C VAL A 20 12.90 -5.98 6.05
N GLY A 21 13.83 -5.11 6.42
CA GLY A 21 14.40 -4.11 5.50
C GLY A 21 13.50 -2.89 5.24
N GLY A 22 12.48 -2.65 6.05
CA GLY A 22 11.57 -1.51 5.88
C GLY A 22 10.62 -1.62 4.68
N PHE A 23 10.19 -0.48 4.15
CA PHE A 23 9.34 -0.43 2.95
C PHE A 23 10.19 -0.60 1.68
N PRO A 24 9.68 -1.33 0.67
CA PRO A 24 10.36 -1.43 -0.61
C PRO A 24 10.41 -0.06 -1.30
N GLU A 25 11.60 0.30 -1.78
CA GLU A 25 11.85 1.56 -2.51
C GLU A 25 11.80 1.37 -4.04
N ASP A 26 11.55 0.15 -4.52
CA ASP A 26 11.52 -0.21 -5.94
C ASP A 26 10.13 -0.07 -6.59
N CYS A 27 9.14 0.42 -5.83
CA CYS A 27 7.79 0.65 -6.30
C CYS A 27 7.26 2.01 -5.87
N TYR A 28 6.49 2.64 -6.76
CA TYR A 28 5.80 3.91 -6.50
C TYR A 28 4.41 3.73 -5.87
N ALA A 29 3.88 2.50 -5.88
CA ALA A 29 2.61 2.15 -5.26
C ALA A 29 2.58 0.68 -4.83
N GLY A 30 1.88 0.39 -3.74
CA GLY A 30 1.72 -0.94 -3.18
C GLY A 30 2.89 -1.37 -2.29
N GLU A 31 3.74 -0.45 -1.85
CA GLU A 31 4.85 -0.75 -0.93
C GLU A 31 4.37 -1.44 0.35
N GLU A 32 3.19 -1.08 0.82
CA GLU A 32 2.55 -1.62 2.02
C GLU A 32 2.23 -3.11 1.90
N ILE A 33 1.97 -3.60 0.68
CA ILE A 33 1.63 -5.01 0.42
C ILE A 33 2.88 -5.87 0.64
N GLY A 34 4.01 -5.44 0.06
CA GLY A 34 5.30 -6.09 0.23
C GLY A 34 5.73 -6.07 1.69
N PHE A 35 5.71 -4.89 2.31
CA PHE A 35 6.04 -4.72 3.72
C PHE A 35 5.17 -5.59 4.65
N SER A 36 3.84 -5.53 4.51
CA SER A 36 2.90 -6.32 5.34
C SER A 36 3.16 -7.82 5.24
N ARG A 37 3.46 -8.31 4.03
CA ARG A 37 3.74 -9.74 3.80
C ARG A 37 5.03 -10.17 4.50
N GLN A 38 6.08 -9.36 4.43
CA GLN A 38 7.36 -9.64 5.08
C GLN A 38 7.24 -9.55 6.60
N LEU A 39 6.62 -8.49 7.12
CA LEU A 39 6.42 -8.30 8.56
C LEU A 39 5.56 -9.41 9.17
N LYS A 40 4.52 -9.88 8.47
CA LYS A 40 3.70 -11.02 8.91
C LYS A 40 4.51 -12.33 8.99
N ARG A 41 5.44 -12.56 8.05
CA ARG A 41 6.34 -13.72 8.10
C ARG A 41 7.31 -13.60 9.27
N TRP A 42 7.89 -12.42 9.48
CA TRP A 42 8.78 -12.17 10.61
C TRP A 42 8.06 -12.36 11.95
N ALA A 43 6.88 -11.76 12.12
CA ALA A 43 6.08 -11.88 13.34
C ALA A 43 5.82 -13.36 13.69
N ARG A 44 5.41 -14.18 12.71
CA ARG A 44 5.20 -15.62 12.90
C ARG A 44 6.46 -16.35 13.37
N ARG A 45 7.63 -16.03 12.82
CA ARG A 45 8.91 -16.64 13.23
C ARG A 45 9.31 -16.21 14.64
N SER A 46 8.94 -15.00 15.04
CA SER A 46 9.25 -14.43 16.36
C SER A 46 8.19 -14.73 17.43
N GLY A 47 7.20 -15.60 17.15
CA GLY A 47 6.12 -15.92 18.08
C GLY A 47 5.14 -14.76 18.33
N LEU A 48 5.09 -13.78 17.42
CA LEU A 48 4.23 -12.59 17.48
C LEU A 48 3.07 -12.69 16.49
N GLU A 49 2.06 -11.85 16.73
CA GLU A 49 0.88 -11.78 15.88
C GLU A 49 0.83 -10.51 15.03
N PHE A 50 0.23 -10.62 13.85
CA PHE A 50 -0.11 -9.50 12.99
C PHE A 50 -1.63 -9.31 13.02
N ARG A 51 -2.11 -8.19 13.56
CA ARG A 51 -3.54 -7.88 13.71
C ARG A 51 -3.94 -6.63 12.95
N ILE A 52 -5.16 -6.62 12.42
CA ILE A 52 -5.81 -5.44 11.86
C ILE A 52 -6.75 -4.88 12.92
N LEU A 53 -6.63 -3.59 13.23
CA LEU A 53 -7.46 -2.91 14.23
C LEU A 53 -8.74 -2.41 13.55
N GLU A 54 -9.89 -2.99 13.91
CA GLU A 54 -11.18 -2.69 13.25
C GLU A 54 -12.12 -1.83 14.09
N LYS A 55 -11.82 -1.66 15.39
CA LYS A 55 -12.70 -0.94 16.33
C LYS A 55 -12.91 0.52 15.98
N TYR A 56 -11.89 1.17 15.41
CA TYR A 56 -11.91 2.57 15.01
C TYR A 56 -11.42 2.69 13.56
N PRO A 57 -12.30 2.47 12.56
CA PRO A 57 -11.90 2.56 11.17
C PRO A 57 -11.55 4.00 10.80
N LEU A 58 -10.56 4.16 9.92
CA LEU A 58 -10.18 5.46 9.39
C LEU A 58 -11.25 5.95 8.40
N LEU A 59 -11.97 7.00 8.75
CA LEU A 59 -12.84 7.71 7.82
C LEU A 59 -11.96 8.56 6.88
N THR A 60 -11.99 8.27 5.59
CA THR A 60 -11.24 9.03 4.58
C THR A 60 -12.19 9.73 3.62
N SER A 61 -11.78 10.88 3.08
CA SER A 61 -12.60 11.60 2.11
C SER A 61 -12.41 11.03 0.70
N PRO A 62 -13.47 10.95 -0.13
CA PRO A 62 -13.36 10.55 -1.53
C PRO A 62 -12.81 11.68 -2.43
N ARG A 63 -12.15 12.70 -1.85
CA ARG A 63 -11.67 13.91 -2.55
C ARG A 63 -10.92 13.58 -3.83
N LYS A 64 -10.09 12.52 -3.79
CA LYS A 64 -9.29 12.08 -4.94
C LYS A 64 -10.15 11.65 -6.12
N ILE A 65 -11.34 11.08 -5.91
CA ILE A 65 -12.24 10.67 -7.00
C ILE A 65 -12.78 11.88 -7.75
N TYR A 66 -12.97 13.02 -7.08
CA TYR A 66 -13.47 14.25 -7.71
C TYR A 66 -12.42 15.05 -8.48
N LEU A 67 -11.13 14.75 -8.27
CA LEU A 67 -10.02 15.42 -8.96
C LEU A 67 -9.73 14.86 -10.36
N TYR A 68 -10.28 13.70 -10.71
CA TYR A 68 -9.97 13.00 -11.94
C TYR A 68 -11.23 12.60 -12.70
N SER A 69 -11.11 12.55 -14.02
CA SER A 69 -12.17 12.04 -14.89
C SER A 69 -12.40 10.54 -14.68
N LYS A 70 -13.61 10.07 -15.01
CA LYS A 70 -13.96 8.64 -14.97
C LYS A 70 -12.97 7.77 -15.76
N TRP A 71 -12.47 8.28 -16.90
CA TRP A 71 -11.49 7.59 -17.73
C TRP A 71 -10.13 7.47 -17.07
N GLU A 72 -9.64 8.52 -16.40
CA GLU A 72 -8.39 8.46 -15.62
C GLU A 72 -8.49 7.46 -14.46
N LEU A 73 -9.64 7.41 -13.78
CA LEU A 73 -9.92 6.44 -12.71
C LEU A 73 -9.91 5.00 -13.25
N ILE A 74 -10.65 4.73 -14.34
CA ILE A 74 -10.70 3.40 -14.98
C ILE A 74 -9.32 2.98 -15.49
N LYS A 75 -8.59 3.88 -16.15
CA LYS A 75 -7.23 3.63 -16.64
C LYS A 75 -6.30 3.26 -15.48
N THR A 76 -6.34 4.02 -14.38
CA THR A 76 -5.52 3.74 -13.19
C THR A 76 -5.88 2.39 -12.59
N PHE A 77 -7.17 2.05 -12.50
CA PHE A 77 -7.63 0.76 -12.01
C PHE A 77 -7.12 -0.40 -12.90
N LEU A 78 -7.29 -0.30 -14.21
CA LEU A 78 -6.84 -1.33 -15.16
C LEU A 78 -5.32 -1.52 -15.15
N ILE A 79 -4.56 -0.43 -15.11
CA ILE A 79 -3.09 -0.47 -15.00
C ILE A 79 -2.67 -1.12 -13.68
N SER A 80 -3.32 -0.73 -12.57
CA SER A 80 -3.03 -1.29 -11.24
C SER A 80 -3.36 -2.77 -11.13
N PHE A 81 -4.40 -3.25 -11.82
CA PHE A 81 -4.83 -4.65 -11.72
C PHE A 81 -4.07 -5.56 -12.69
N PHE A 82 -3.94 -5.16 -13.96
CA PHE A 82 -3.38 -6.01 -15.02
C PHE A 82 -1.89 -5.78 -15.28
N CYS A 83 -1.39 -4.56 -15.06
CA CYS A 83 -0.04 -4.17 -15.46
C CYS A 83 0.91 -3.93 -14.28
N TYR A 84 0.46 -4.12 -13.03
CA TYR A 84 1.24 -3.86 -11.81
C TYR A 84 2.71 -4.29 -11.87
N PRO A 85 3.05 -5.57 -12.15
CA PRO A 85 4.45 -6.00 -12.12
C PRO A 85 5.34 -5.25 -13.11
N PHE A 86 4.78 -4.75 -14.22
CA PHE A 86 5.51 -4.03 -15.26
C PHE A 86 5.58 -2.51 -15.02
N VAL A 87 4.66 -1.96 -14.23
CA VAL A 87 4.49 -0.50 -14.05
C VAL A 87 4.79 -0.02 -12.63
N ARG A 88 5.00 -0.93 -11.66
CA ARG A 88 5.26 -0.57 -10.25
C ARG A 88 6.44 0.39 -10.07
N GLY A 89 7.49 0.27 -10.87
CA GLY A 89 8.67 1.17 -10.85
C GLY A 89 8.56 2.41 -11.74
N ARG A 90 7.41 2.67 -12.38
CA ARG A 90 7.24 3.82 -13.29
C ARG A 90 6.36 4.89 -12.67
N ARG A 91 6.96 6.01 -12.25
CA ARG A 91 6.24 7.16 -11.66
C ARG A 91 5.04 7.63 -12.50
N SER A 92 5.18 7.64 -13.82
CA SER A 92 4.14 8.10 -14.75
C SER A 92 2.88 7.23 -14.76
N ALA A 93 3.00 5.94 -14.45
CA ALA A 93 1.86 5.04 -14.33
C ALA A 93 1.00 5.35 -13.09
N TRP A 94 1.59 5.98 -12.08
CA TRP A 94 0.97 6.33 -10.80
C TRP A 94 0.65 7.83 -10.72
N PHE A 95 0.38 8.47 -11.85
CA PHE A 95 0.17 9.92 -11.97
C PHE A 95 -0.83 10.47 -10.93
N MET A 96 -1.89 9.72 -10.60
CA MET A 96 -2.88 10.12 -9.60
C MET A 96 -2.29 10.42 -8.21
N TRP A 97 -1.12 9.88 -7.88
CA TRP A 97 -0.40 10.15 -6.64
C TRP A 97 0.72 11.20 -6.79
N TYR A 98 1.19 11.49 -8.00
CA TYR A 98 2.43 12.23 -8.23
C TYR A 98 2.31 13.44 -9.18
N ASP A 99 1.14 13.70 -9.75
CA ASP A 99 0.91 14.83 -10.67
C ASP A 99 0.70 16.19 -9.97
N GLY A 100 0.45 16.17 -8.66
CA GLY A 100 0.27 17.37 -7.85
C GLY A 100 -1.15 17.94 -7.79
N ARG A 101 -2.15 17.33 -8.44
CA ARG A 101 -3.56 17.75 -8.32
C ARG A 101 -4.05 17.49 -6.89
N ARG A 102 -4.52 18.52 -6.18
CA ARG A 102 -4.94 18.44 -4.77
C ARG A 102 -6.21 19.22 -4.49
#